data_AF-A0A3D2JMQ2-F1
#
_entry.id   AF-A0A3D2JMQ2-F1
#
_cell.length_a   1.000
_cell.length_b   1.000
_cell.length_c   1.000
_cell.angle_alpha   90.00
_cell.angle_beta   90.00
_cell.angle_gamma   90.00
#
_symmetry.space_group_name_H-M   'P 1'
#
loop_
_entity.id
_entity.type
_entity.pdbx_description
1 polymer ?
#
loop_
_entity_poly.entity_id
_entity_poly.type
_entity_poly.pdbx_seq_one_letter_code
_entity_poly.pdbx_strand_id
1 'polypeptide(L)'
;MDLTVNTPVKKLVVLGSTGSIGTQTLEVVRAFPERFEIVGLVNGRNTELFKKQLEEFKPVFFDTLGDIDANYAGSQFAPVEEIVSRPEVDLVMAAMVGCAGLLPVIAALNAGKDLALANKEVIVMAG
;
A
#
# COMPACT_ATOMS: atom_id res chain seq x y z
N MET A 1 25.20 -4.56 25.72
CA MET A 1 23.86 -4.16 26.22
C MET A 1 23.01 -4.09 24.97
N ASP A 2 22.55 -5.26 24.51
CA ASP A 2 21.89 -5.41 23.23
C ASP A 2 20.45 -4.91 23.33
N LEU A 3 20.22 -3.72 22.78
CA LEU A 3 18.89 -3.20 22.53
C LEU A 3 18.37 -3.86 21.25
N THR A 4 17.95 -5.12 21.33
CA THR A 4 16.96 -5.62 20.37
C THR A 4 15.64 -4.95 20.70
N VAL A 5 15.46 -3.72 20.19
CA VAL A 5 14.15 -3.10 20.09
C VAL A 5 13.35 -4.01 19.16
N ASN A 6 12.58 -4.93 19.74
CA ASN A 6 11.61 -5.75 19.03
C ASN A 6 10.50 -4.81 18.57
N THR A 7 10.77 -4.12 17.45
CA THR A 7 9.83 -3.18 16.86
C THR A 7 8.73 -4.02 16.24
N PRO A 8 7.45 -3.78 16.55
CA PRO A 8 6.37 -4.55 15.94
C PRO A 8 6.44 -4.39 14.41
N VAL A 9 6.13 -5.48 13.70
CA VAL A 9 6.02 -5.51 12.24
C VAL A 9 5.01 -4.44 11.82
N LYS A 10 5.43 -3.50 10.98
CA LYS A 10 4.55 -2.44 10.47
C LYS A 10 3.69 -2.97 9.34
N LYS A 11 2.38 -2.79 9.47
CA LYS A 11 1.40 -3.15 8.46
C LYS A 11 1.24 -2.04 7.43
N LEU A 12 1.63 -2.36 6.20
CA LEU A 12 1.80 -1.43 5.10
C LEU A 12 0.72 -1.61 4.03
N VAL A 13 0.15 -0.49 3.59
CA VAL A 13 -0.63 -0.40 2.34
C VAL A 13 0.17 0.34 1.29
N VAL A 14 0.25 -0.19 0.07
CA VAL A 14 0.96 0.45 -1.05
C VAL A 14 -0.04 0.91 -2.11
N LEU A 15 -0.21 2.22 -2.21
CA LEU A 15 -1.02 2.87 -3.24
C LEU A 15 -0.19 3.06 -4.51
N GLY A 16 -0.53 2.37 -5.60
CA GLY A 16 0.24 2.42 -6.84
C GLY A 16 1.38 1.39 -6.87
N SER A 17 1.12 0.16 -6.41
CA SER A 17 2.11 -0.91 -6.24
C SER A 17 2.84 -1.33 -7.52
N THR A 18 2.22 -1.13 -8.69
CA THR A 18 2.80 -1.46 -10.00
C THR A 18 3.59 -0.31 -10.62
N GLY A 19 3.62 0.86 -9.99
CA GLY A 19 4.45 1.99 -10.41
C GLY A 19 5.88 1.84 -9.89
N SER A 20 6.81 2.67 -10.39
CA SER A 20 8.24 2.56 -10.06
C SER A 20 8.52 2.62 -8.55
N ILE A 21 7.88 3.53 -7.82
CA ILE A 21 8.05 3.62 -6.36
C ILE A 21 7.33 2.47 -5.65
N GLY A 22 6.15 2.07 -6.14
CA GLY A 22 5.43 0.91 -5.59
C GLY A 22 6.26 -0.37 -5.67
N THR A 23 6.87 -0.66 -6.82
CA THR A 23 7.72 -1.83 -7.01
C THR A 23 8.98 -1.78 -6.15
N GLN A 24 9.62 -0.61 -6.04
CA GLN A 24 10.78 -0.42 -5.15
C GLN A 24 10.40 -0.58 -3.68
N THR A 25 9.22 -0.11 -3.29
CA THR A 25 8.70 -0.32 -1.93
C THR A 25 8.55 -1.81 -1.64
N LEU A 26 8.01 -2.58 -2.59
CA LEU A 26 7.88 -4.03 -2.46
C LEU A 26 9.23 -4.74 -2.42
N GLU A 27 10.26 -4.25 -3.11
CA GLU A 27 11.63 -4.76 -2.96
C GLU A 27 12.19 -4.56 -1.55
N VAL A 28 11.95 -3.40 -0.93
CA VAL A 28 12.34 -3.16 0.46
C VAL A 28 11.59 -4.11 1.40
N VAL A 29 10.29 -4.32 1.18
CA VAL A 29 9.51 -5.25 2.02
C VAL A 29 10.02 -6.69 1.90
N ARG A 30 10.40 -7.14 0.70
CA ARG A 30 11.07 -8.44 0.51
C ARG A 30 12.38 -8.56 1.26
N ALA A 31 13.15 -7.47 1.34
CA ALA A 31 14.44 -7.44 2.01
C ALA A 31 14.32 -7.41 3.55
N PHE A 32 13.19 -6.96 4.08
CA PHE A 32 12.95 -6.79 5.52
C PHE A 32 11.56 -7.32 5.96
N PRO A 33 11.26 -8.62 5.75
CA PRO A 33 9.96 -9.22 6.09
C PRO A 33 9.69 -9.23 7.60
N GLU A 34 10.72 -9.11 8.44
CA GLU A 34 10.60 -8.98 9.89
C GLU A 34 10.18 -7.57 10.34
N ARG A 35 10.14 -6.60 9.43
CA ARG A 35 9.79 -5.20 9.72
C ARG A 35 8.51 -4.75 9.07
N PHE A 36 8.14 -5.35 7.93
CA PHE A 36 7.00 -4.92 7.14
C PHE A 36 6.13 -6.09 6.71
N GLU A 37 4.83 -5.91 6.80
CA GLU A 37 3.81 -6.82 6.29
C GLU A 37 2.92 -6.06 5.30
N ILE A 38 2.73 -6.58 4.09
CA ILE A 38 1.76 -6.00 3.16
C ILE A 38 0.36 -6.45 3.54
N VAL A 39 -0.48 -5.51 3.94
CA VAL A 39 -1.90 -5.77 4.23
C VAL A 39 -2.83 -5.30 3.13
N GLY A 40 -2.37 -4.37 2.29
CA GLY A 40 -3.13 -3.85 1.16
C GLY A 40 -2.27 -3.47 -0.03
N LEU A 41 -2.70 -3.83 -1.25
CA LEU A 41 -2.08 -3.37 -2.49
C LEU A 41 -3.12 -2.71 -3.39
N VAL A 42 -2.74 -1.60 -4.02
CA VAL A 42 -3.61 -0.93 -4.98
C VAL A 42 -2.85 -0.63 -6.26
N ASN A 43 -3.45 -0.90 -7.41
CA ASN A 43 -2.89 -0.53 -8.71
C ASN A 43 -3.90 0.19 -9.62
N GLY A 44 -3.37 0.71 -10.74
CA GLY A 44 -4.19 1.16 -11.85
C GLY A 44 -4.56 0.00 -12.77
N ARG A 45 -4.04 0.02 -14.01
CA ARG A 45 -4.41 -0.93 -15.08
C ARG A 45 -3.38 -2.02 -15.38
N ASN A 46 -2.24 -2.04 -14.68
CA ASN A 46 -1.21 -3.07 -14.92
C ASN A 46 -1.60 -4.37 -14.19
N THR A 47 -2.62 -5.05 -14.70
CA THR A 47 -3.21 -6.25 -14.11
C THR A 47 -2.23 -7.42 -14.05
N GLU A 48 -1.39 -7.60 -15.07
CA GLU A 48 -0.46 -8.74 -15.13
C GLU A 48 0.57 -8.69 -14.00
N LEU A 49 1.21 -7.53 -13.80
CA LEU A 49 2.16 -7.36 -12.70
C LEU A 49 1.45 -7.43 -11.34
N PHE A 50 0.25 -6.88 -11.25
CA PHE A 50 -0.49 -6.86 -9.99
C PHE A 50 -0.90 -8.25 -9.52
N LYS A 51 -1.35 -9.13 -10.42
CA LYS A 51 -1.63 -10.54 -10.08
C LYS A 51 -0.41 -11.24 -9.47
N LYS A 52 0.79 -11.02 -10.05
CA LYS A 52 2.05 -11.54 -9.50
C LYS A 52 2.33 -10.99 -8.09
N GLN A 53 2.07 -9.71 -7.86
CA GLN A 53 2.22 -9.09 -6.53
C GLN A 53 1.21 -9.66 -5.51
N LEU A 54 -0.05 -9.89 -5.91
CA LEU A 54 -1.06 -10.50 -5.03
C LEU A 54 -0.69 -11.93 -4.64
N GLU A 55 -0.19 -12.73 -5.59
CA GLU A 55 0.25 -14.11 -5.33
C GLU A 55 1.47 -14.18 -4.42
N GLU A 56 2.40 -13.24 -4.57
CA GLU A 56 3.63 -13.16 -3.79
C GLU A 56 3.38 -12.69 -2.35
N PHE A 57 2.75 -11.51 -2.19
CA PHE A 57 2.62 -10.85 -0.90
C PHE A 57 1.36 -11.25 -0.14
N LYS A 58 0.36 -11.83 -0.84
CA LYS A 58 -0.92 -12.29 -0.27
C LYS A 58 -1.52 -11.26 0.69
N PRO A 59 -1.73 -10.00 0.25
CA PRO A 59 -2.33 -9.00 1.09
C PRO A 59 -3.74 -9.43 1.52
N VAL A 60 -4.24 -8.89 2.62
CA VAL A 60 -5.62 -9.14 3.03
C VAL A 60 -6.58 -8.49 2.04
N PHE A 61 -6.26 -7.26 1.61
CA PHE A 61 -7.11 -6.49 0.70
C PHE A 61 -6.39 -6.01 -0.55
N PHE A 62 -7.16 -5.77 -1.61
CA PHE A 62 -6.66 -5.07 -2.78
C PHE A 62 -7.72 -4.19 -3.42
N ASP A 63 -7.27 -3.20 -4.19
CA ASP A 63 -8.11 -2.42 -5.10
C ASP A 63 -7.39 -2.31 -6.46
N THR A 64 -8.16 -2.28 -7.55
CA THR A 64 -7.63 -2.30 -8.91
C THR A 64 -8.60 -1.64 -9.89
N LEU A 65 -8.06 -0.98 -10.92
CA LEU A 65 -8.83 -0.58 -12.10
C LEU A 65 -8.80 -1.64 -13.22
N GLY A 66 -8.14 -2.78 -12.96
CA GLY A 66 -8.06 -3.93 -13.87
C GLY A 66 -9.16 -4.96 -13.63
N ASP A 67 -9.25 -5.92 -14.54
CA ASP A 67 -10.19 -7.03 -14.43
C ASP A 67 -9.59 -8.18 -13.60
N ILE A 68 -9.95 -8.22 -12.31
CA ILE A 68 -9.57 -9.25 -11.33
C ILE A 68 -10.80 -9.60 -10.50
N ASP A 69 -11.04 -10.89 -10.29
CA ASP A 69 -12.13 -11.38 -9.44
C ASP A 69 -12.06 -10.77 -8.04
N ALA A 70 -13.22 -10.45 -7.44
CA ALA A 70 -13.31 -9.83 -6.12
C ALA A 70 -12.63 -10.65 -4.99
N ASN A 71 -12.34 -11.94 -5.23
CA ASN A 71 -11.47 -12.73 -4.39
C ASN A 71 -10.39 -13.36 -5.29
N TYR A 72 -9.13 -13.04 -5.04
CA TYR A 72 -8.01 -13.52 -5.85
C TYR A 72 -6.80 -13.80 -4.95
N ALA A 73 -6.15 -14.95 -5.13
CA ALA A 73 -4.95 -15.35 -4.37
C ALA A 73 -5.07 -15.29 -2.83
N GLY A 74 -6.29 -15.38 -2.29
CA GLY A 74 -6.55 -15.24 -0.84
C GLY A 74 -6.73 -13.79 -0.36
N SER A 75 -6.67 -12.83 -1.28
CA SER A 75 -6.93 -11.41 -1.06
C SER A 75 -8.36 -11.05 -1.48
N GLN A 76 -8.96 -10.09 -0.80
CA GLN A 76 -10.32 -9.62 -1.08
C GLN A 76 -10.31 -8.20 -1.65
N PHE A 77 -11.12 -7.96 -2.68
CA PHE A 77 -11.36 -6.61 -3.19
C PHE A 77 -12.08 -5.76 -2.13
N ALA A 78 -11.57 -4.56 -1.89
CA ALA A 78 -12.24 -3.53 -1.09
C ALA A 78 -11.92 -2.14 -1.66
N PRO A 79 -12.82 -1.15 -1.53
CA PRO A 79 -12.51 0.22 -1.95
C PRO A 79 -11.26 0.75 -1.24
N VAL A 80 -10.37 1.42 -1.98
CA VAL A 80 -9.09 1.93 -1.46
C VAL A 80 -9.24 2.75 -0.17
N GLU A 81 -10.27 3.58 -0.03
CA GLU A 81 -10.53 4.37 1.17
C GLU A 81 -10.82 3.48 2.39
N GLU A 82 -11.53 2.37 2.20
CA GLU A 82 -11.75 1.39 3.27
C GLU A 82 -10.42 0.76 3.67
N ILE A 83 -9.61 0.33 2.69
CA ILE A 83 -8.32 -0.35 2.93
C ILE A 83 -7.41 0.53 3.78
N VAL A 84 -7.20 1.80 3.40
CA VAL A 84 -6.26 2.69 4.11
C VAL A 84 -6.76 3.11 5.48
N SER A 85 -8.07 3.12 5.72
CA SER A 85 -8.65 3.51 7.01
C SER A 85 -8.74 2.37 8.03
N ARG A 86 -8.37 1.14 7.66
CA ARG A 86 -8.48 -0.03 8.55
C ARG A 86 -7.62 0.11 9.81
N PRO A 87 -8.10 -0.32 10.99
CA PRO A 87 -7.36 -0.21 12.26
C PRO A 87 -5.99 -0.87 12.22
N GLU A 88 -5.86 -2.00 11.54
CA GLU A 88 -4.63 -2.77 11.41
C GLU A 88 -3.58 -2.12 10.49
N VAL A 89 -3.90 -1.09 9.72
CA VAL A 89 -2.92 -0.39 8.88
C VAL A 89 -2.12 0.57 9.75
N ASP A 90 -0.79 0.51 9.69
CA ASP A 90 0.09 1.45 10.40
C ASP A 90 0.61 2.54 9.46
N LEU A 91 0.97 2.13 8.23
CA LEU A 91 1.69 2.96 7.26
C LEU A 91 1.04 2.85 5.88
N VAL A 92 0.90 3.99 5.20
CA VAL A 92 0.42 4.06 3.82
C VAL A 92 1.51 4.67 2.94
N MET A 93 1.97 3.91 1.94
CA MET A 93 2.88 4.40 0.89
C MET A 93 2.06 4.99 -0.26
N ALA A 94 2.10 6.31 -0.41
CA ALA A 94 1.46 7.03 -1.50
C ALA A 94 2.39 7.10 -2.73
N ALA A 95 2.26 6.13 -3.63
CA ALA A 95 3.04 6.02 -4.88
C ALA A 95 2.18 6.15 -6.15
N MET A 96 0.91 6.55 -6.02
CA MET A 96 0.05 6.87 -7.16
C MET A 96 0.44 8.19 -7.81
N VAL A 97 0.24 8.27 -9.13
CA VAL A 97 0.49 9.48 -9.92
C VAL A 97 -0.79 10.29 -10.04
N GLY A 98 -0.68 11.62 -9.95
CA GLY A 98 -1.79 12.55 -10.15
C GLY A 98 -2.84 12.55 -9.03
N CYS A 99 -4.02 13.08 -9.33
CA CYS A 99 -5.08 13.32 -8.34
C CYS A 99 -5.73 12.05 -7.78
N ALA A 100 -5.52 10.89 -8.41
CA ALA A 100 -6.10 9.61 -7.97
C ALA A 100 -5.63 9.22 -6.55
N GLY A 101 -4.44 9.67 -6.14
CA GLY A 101 -3.93 9.42 -4.80
C GLY A 101 -4.50 10.34 -3.72
N LEU A 102 -5.18 11.44 -4.07
CA LEU A 102 -5.58 12.47 -3.10
C LEU A 102 -6.64 11.97 -2.10
N LEU A 103 -7.72 11.35 -2.60
CA LEU A 103 -8.79 10.86 -1.73
C LEU A 103 -8.32 9.75 -0.78
N PRO A 104 -7.56 8.72 -1.25
CA PRO A 104 -6.94 7.75 -0.35
C PRO A 104 -6.00 8.37 0.69
N VAL A 105 -5.20 9.36 0.31
CA VAL A 105 -4.28 10.05 1.23
C VAL A 105 -5.06 10.80 2.32
N ILE A 106 -6.14 11.50 1.95
CA ILE A 106 -7.01 12.17 2.91
C ILE A 106 -7.68 11.15 3.85
N ALA A 107 -8.17 10.03 3.32
CA ALA A 107 -8.77 8.96 4.13
C ALA A 107 -7.77 8.36 5.14
N ALA A 108 -6.52 8.15 4.72
CA ALA A 108 -5.44 7.69 5.59
C ALA A 108 -5.12 8.72 6.69
N LEU A 109 -5.03 10.01 6.35
CA LEU A 109 -4.80 11.09 7.33
C LEU A 109 -5.92 11.19 8.36
N ASN A 110 -7.17 11.14 7.91
CA ASN A 110 -8.34 11.19 8.78
C ASN A 110 -8.41 9.97 9.72
N ALA A 111 -7.88 8.82 9.27
CA ALA A 111 -7.74 7.61 10.08
C ALA A 111 -6.47 7.60 10.97
N GLY A 112 -5.69 8.68 10.98
CA GLY A 112 -4.51 8.83 11.82
C GLY A 112 -3.32 7.95 11.42
N LYS A 113 -3.21 7.58 10.14
CA LYS A 113 -2.14 6.69 9.65
C LYS A 113 -0.87 7.47 9.34
N ASP A 114 0.29 6.81 9.52
CA ASP A 114 1.54 7.34 9.00
C ASP A 114 1.50 7.34 7.47
N LEU A 115 1.97 8.42 6.85
CA LEU A 115 2.10 8.53 5.40
C LEU A 115 3.57 8.57 4.97
N ALA A 116 3.94 7.65 4.07
CA ALA A 116 5.14 7.75 3.28
C ALA A 116 4.78 8.36 1.91
N LEU A 117 5.23 9.59 1.67
CA LEU A 117 4.97 10.30 0.41
C LEU A 117 6.18 10.17 -0.51
N ALA A 118 5.96 9.64 -1.70
CA ALA A 118 7.00 9.49 -2.72
C ALA A 118 7.12 10.71 -3.64
N ASN A 119 6.05 11.49 -3.76
CA ASN A 119 5.87 12.55 -4.74
C ASN A 119 5.90 13.94 -4.09
N LYS A 120 6.89 14.76 -4.49
CA LYS A 120 6.99 16.17 -4.09
C LYS A 120 5.73 16.99 -4.45
N GLU A 121 5.01 16.57 -5.49
CA GLU A 121 3.82 17.25 -6.01
C GLU A 121 2.64 17.20 -5.03
N VAL A 122 2.48 16.12 -4.25
CA VAL A 122 1.43 16.04 -3.22
C VAL A 122 1.68 17.03 -2.09
N ILE A 123 2.94 17.24 -1.73
CA ILE A 123 3.32 18.25 -0.73
C ILE A 123 3.05 19.67 -1.26
N VAL A 124 3.29 19.92 -2.55
CA VAL A 124 3.03 21.23 -3.18
C VAL A 124 1.53 21.51 -3.34
N MET A 125 0.70 20.49 -3.59
CA MET A 125 -0.75 20.63 -3.77
C MET A 125 -1.54 20.70 -2.45
N ALA A 126 -0.96 20.17 -1.37
CA ALA A 126 -1.56 20.20 -0.02
C ALA A 126 -1.01 21.34 0.86
N GLY A 127 -0.12 22.19 0.31
CA GLY A 127 0.45 23.36 0.96
C GLY A 127 -0.40 24.62 0.83
#